data_AF-A0A2P8D3S2-F1
#
_entry.id   AF-A0A2P8D3S2-F1
#
_cell.length_a   1.000
_cell.length_b   1.000
_cell.length_c   1.000
_cell.angle_alpha   90.00
_cell.angle_beta   90.00
_cell.angle_gamma   90.00
#
_symmetry.space_group_name_H-M   'P 1'
#
loop_
_entity.id
_entity.type
_entity.pdbx_description
1 polymer ?
#
loop_
_entity_poly.entity_id
_entity_poly.type
_entity_poly.pdbx_seq_one_letter_code
_entity_poly.pdbx_strand_id
1 'polypeptide(L)'
;MSGVGTVPAGERSRVVAMQNAGKPTIISMIDSFPADIMTDRTLLAEAVTACLECVQACTGCADACLAGMNHHPRHALASCVTTNLDCADTCAATARVLSRHASCDTSIARVQLRASAQACHSCAEECQRHADVLDCCRICAEVCFRCKEACDRVLAALG
;
A
#
# COMPACT_ATOMS: atom_id res chain seq x y z
N MET A 1 43.17 -2.85 12.84
CA MET A 1 42.49 -4.14 13.10
C MET A 1 41.33 -3.86 14.06
N SER A 2 40.18 -3.48 13.52
CA SER A 2 38.99 -3.23 14.34
C SER A 2 37.99 -4.35 14.04
N GLY A 3 37.82 -5.25 15.00
CA GLY A 3 36.95 -6.40 14.88
C GLY A 3 35.49 -5.97 14.88
N VAL A 4 34.80 -6.18 13.76
CA VAL A 4 33.34 -6.19 13.72
C VAL A 4 32.90 -7.50 14.39
N GLY A 5 32.69 -7.45 15.70
CA GLY A 5 32.14 -8.57 16.46
C GLY A 5 30.75 -8.93 15.90
N THR A 6 30.60 -10.15 15.41
CA THR A 6 29.30 -10.67 14.98
C THR A 6 28.42 -10.86 16.20
N VAL A 7 27.41 -10.00 16.37
CA VAL A 7 26.44 -10.13 17.48
C VAL A 7 25.75 -11.51 17.39
N PRO A 8 25.70 -12.31 18.47
CA PRO A 8 25.02 -13.61 18.48
C PRO A 8 23.56 -13.49 18.02
N ALA A 9 23.06 -14.49 17.29
CA ALA A 9 21.69 -14.47 16.75
C ALA A 9 20.60 -14.25 17.84
N GLY A 10 20.81 -14.81 19.04
CA GLY A 10 19.91 -14.62 20.19
C GLY A 10 19.94 -13.22 20.79
N GLU A 11 21.06 -12.51 20.66
CA GLU A 11 21.22 -11.13 21.14
C GLU A 11 20.65 -10.12 20.12
N ARG A 12 20.82 -10.38 18.81
CA ARG A 12 20.13 -9.64 17.74
C ARG A 12 18.61 -9.72 17.87
N SER A 13 18.07 -10.91 18.11
CA SER A 13 16.62 -11.13 18.24
C SER A 13 16.01 -10.36 19.43
N ARG A 14 16.74 -10.26 20.55
CA ARG A 14 16.33 -9.46 21.72
C ARG A 14 16.36 -7.96 21.46
N VAL A 15 17.38 -7.47 20.76
CA VAL A 15 17.51 -6.04 20.40
C VAL A 15 16.39 -5.62 19.45
N VAL A 16 16.11 -6.41 18.42
CA VAL A 16 15.01 -6.16 17.46
C VAL A 16 13.66 -6.15 18.17
N ALA A 17 13.42 -7.09 19.09
CA ALA A 17 12.18 -7.13 19.87
C ALA A 17 11.97 -5.87 20.74
N MET A 18 13.02 -5.35 21.38
CA MET A 18 12.95 -4.09 22.14
C MET A 18 12.70 -2.88 21.23
N GLN A 19 13.34 -2.84 20.05
CA GLN A 19 13.17 -1.77 19.07
C GLN A 19 11.78 -1.74 18.43
N ASN A 20 11.05 -2.86 18.46
CA ASN A 20 9.72 -3.00 17.85
C ASN A 20 8.55 -2.82 18.82
N ALA A 21 8.81 -2.59 20.10
CA ALA A 21 7.77 -2.36 21.09
C ALA A 21 6.88 -1.15 20.69
N GLY A 22 5.57 -1.39 20.52
CA GLY A 22 4.60 -0.36 20.17
C GLY A 22 4.58 0.06 18.69
N LYS A 23 5.42 -0.53 17.83
CA LYS A 23 5.38 -0.27 16.39
C LYS A 23 4.23 -1.03 15.70
N PRO A 24 3.62 -0.45 14.65
CA PRO A 24 2.71 -1.18 13.75
C PRO A 24 3.32 -2.49 13.26
N THR A 25 2.48 -3.52 13.09
CA THR A 25 2.90 -4.86 12.68
C THR A 25 3.72 -4.85 11.38
N ILE A 26 3.36 -4.01 10.41
CA ILE A 26 4.08 -3.88 9.13
C ILE A 26 5.55 -3.48 9.37
N ILE A 27 5.77 -2.44 10.17
CA ILE A 27 7.12 -1.95 10.47
C ILE A 27 7.89 -3.01 11.26
N SER A 28 7.27 -3.60 12.28
CA SER A 28 7.90 -4.65 13.10
C SER A 28 8.32 -5.87 12.27
N MET A 29 7.50 -6.29 11.30
CA MET A 29 7.83 -7.41 10.41
C MET A 29 8.94 -7.07 9.43
N ILE A 30 8.93 -5.86 8.86
CA ILE A 30 10.01 -5.38 7.99
C ILE A 30 11.31 -5.33 8.79
N ASP A 31 11.35 -4.62 9.91
CA ASP A 31 12.53 -4.44 10.79
C ASP A 31 13.12 -5.77 11.27
N SER A 32 12.28 -6.79 11.47
CA SER A 32 12.72 -8.12 11.89
C SER A 32 13.27 -8.99 10.77
N PHE A 33 13.19 -8.55 9.51
CA PHE A 33 13.75 -9.31 8.38
C PHE A 33 15.28 -9.39 8.50
N PRO A 34 15.87 -10.61 8.45
CA PRO A 34 17.24 -10.87 8.93
C PRO A 34 18.36 -10.44 7.98
N ALA A 35 18.05 -9.85 6.83
CA ALA A 35 19.00 -9.45 5.81
C ALA A 35 18.64 -8.07 5.23
N ASP A 36 19.45 -7.59 4.28
CA ASP A 36 19.13 -6.39 3.51
C ASP A 36 17.89 -6.62 2.64
N ILE A 37 17.14 -5.54 2.42
CA ILE A 37 15.91 -5.54 1.64
C ILE A 37 16.07 -4.65 0.40
N MET A 38 15.09 -4.69 -0.50
CA MET A 38 15.16 -4.05 -1.82
C MET A 38 15.31 -2.52 -1.82
N THR A 39 14.96 -1.84 -0.73
CA THR A 39 14.95 -0.37 -0.61
C THR A 39 14.92 0.06 0.86
N ASP A 40 14.76 1.34 1.15
CA ASP A 40 14.60 1.86 2.50
C ASP A 40 13.40 1.24 3.24
N ARG A 41 13.60 0.84 4.50
CA ARG A 41 12.61 0.14 5.33
C ARG A 41 11.39 1.01 5.62
N THR A 42 11.59 2.31 5.82
CA THR A 42 10.51 3.27 6.08
C THR A 42 9.68 3.49 4.83
N LEU A 43 10.32 3.78 3.69
CA LEU A 43 9.62 3.95 2.40
C LEU A 43 8.78 2.73 2.04
N LEU A 44 9.34 1.54 2.24
CA LEU A 44 8.64 0.29 1.99
C LEU A 44 7.45 0.11 2.94
N ALA A 45 7.64 0.35 4.24
CA ALA A 45 6.57 0.24 5.22
C ALA A 45 5.42 1.21 4.94
N GLU A 46 5.73 2.45 4.54
CA GLU A 46 4.74 3.44 4.11
C GLU A 46 3.95 2.96 2.90
N ALA A 47 4.61 2.44 1.87
CA ALA A 47 3.93 1.94 0.67
C ALA A 47 3.05 0.72 0.96
N VAL A 48 3.53 -0.23 1.77
CA VAL A 48 2.72 -1.40 2.17
C VAL A 48 1.51 -0.96 3.00
N THR A 49 1.70 -0.03 3.94
CA THR A 49 0.61 0.51 4.77
C THR A 49 -0.42 1.23 3.90
N ALA A 50 0.03 2.13 3.01
CA ALA A 50 -0.85 2.88 2.12
C ALA A 50 -1.61 1.97 1.16
N CYS A 51 -0.98 0.91 0.62
CA CYS A 51 -1.66 -0.10 -0.18
C CYS A 51 -2.78 -0.79 0.59
N LEU A 52 -2.53 -1.23 1.83
CA LEU A 52 -3.52 -1.94 2.64
C LEU A 52 -4.65 -1.02 3.13
N GLU A 53 -4.35 0.24 3.46
CA GLU A 53 -5.37 1.27 3.71
C GLU A 53 -6.23 1.50 2.45
N CYS A 54 -5.60 1.57 1.28
CA CYS A 54 -6.28 1.75 -0.01
C CYS A 54 -7.19 0.57 -0.35
N VAL A 55 -6.77 -0.67 -0.07
CA VAL A 55 -7.62 -1.87 -0.21
C VAL A 55 -8.90 -1.71 0.61
N GLN A 56 -8.78 -1.32 1.88
CA GLN A 56 -9.93 -1.17 2.77
C GLN A 56 -10.85 -0.05 2.27
N ALA A 57 -10.28 1.12 1.95
CA ALA A 57 -11.02 2.28 1.48
C ALA A 57 -11.78 1.99 0.16
N CYS A 58 -11.11 1.41 -0.84
CA CYS A 58 -11.72 1.09 -2.12
C CYS A 58 -12.83 0.03 -1.98
N THR A 59 -12.60 -1.00 -1.16
CA THR A 59 -13.61 -2.05 -0.91
C THR A 59 -14.85 -1.46 -0.25
N GLY A 60 -14.67 -0.61 0.77
CA GLY A 60 -15.77 0.07 1.44
C GLY A 60 -16.49 1.08 0.54
N CYS A 61 -15.75 1.79 -0.31
CA CYS A 61 -16.31 2.74 -1.26
C CYS A 61 -17.13 2.04 -2.35
N ALA A 62 -16.68 0.88 -2.85
CA ALA A 62 -17.45 0.09 -3.80
C ALA A 62 -18.81 -0.33 -3.24
N ASP A 63 -18.85 -0.85 -2.01
CA ASP A 63 -20.11 -1.22 -1.34
C ASP A 63 -21.02 0.00 -1.11
N ALA A 64 -20.46 1.11 -0.62
CA ALA A 64 -21.19 2.35 -0.41
C ALA A 64 -21.75 2.93 -1.73
N CYS A 65 -21.00 2.85 -2.83
CA CYS A 65 -21.47 3.24 -4.17
C CYS A 65 -22.64 2.37 -4.64
N LEU A 66 -22.60 1.05 -4.40
CA LEU A 66 -23.73 0.16 -4.71
C LEU A 66 -24.99 0.57 -3.93
N ALA A 67 -24.86 0.88 -2.64
CA ALA A 67 -25.98 1.40 -1.85
C ALA A 67 -26.46 2.78 -2.36
N GLY A 68 -25.52 3.64 -2.78
CA GLY A 68 -25.77 4.98 -3.33
C GLY A 68 -26.51 5.00 -4.67
N MET A 69 -26.52 3.89 -5.42
CA MET A 69 -27.27 3.77 -6.69
C MET A 69 -28.80 3.90 -6.54
N ASN A 70 -29.32 3.88 -5.31
CA ASN A 70 -30.73 4.16 -5.04
C ASN A 70 -31.04 5.67 -5.06
N HIS A 71 -30.02 6.52 -4.97
CA HIS A 71 -30.17 7.98 -4.80
C HIS A 71 -29.31 8.80 -5.78
N HIS A 72 -28.45 8.15 -6.57
CA HIS A 72 -27.55 8.78 -7.54
C HIS A 72 -27.55 8.00 -8.88
N PRO A 73 -27.26 8.62 -10.04
CA PRO A 73 -27.27 7.93 -11.34
C PRO A 73 -26.44 6.64 -11.37
N ARG A 74 -27.12 5.51 -11.62
CA ARG A 74 -26.52 4.16 -11.58
C ARG A 74 -25.31 4.01 -12.50
N HIS A 75 -25.40 4.55 -13.72
CA HIS A 75 -24.31 4.48 -14.70
C HIS A 75 -23.05 5.21 -14.24
N ALA A 76 -23.21 6.30 -13.49
CA ALA A 76 -22.09 7.09 -12.98
C ALA A 76 -21.37 6.38 -11.80
N LEU A 77 -22.11 5.62 -10.98
CA LEU A 77 -21.51 4.85 -9.89
C LEU A 77 -20.99 3.48 -10.32
N ALA A 78 -21.47 2.93 -11.44
CA ALA A 78 -20.97 1.64 -11.95
C ALA A 78 -19.46 1.70 -12.30
N SER A 79 -19.01 2.77 -12.97
CA SER A 79 -17.58 3.00 -13.23
C SER A 79 -16.77 3.16 -11.94
N CYS A 80 -17.33 3.85 -10.95
CA CYS A 80 -16.72 4.02 -9.63
C CYS A 80 -16.57 2.68 -8.90
N VAL A 81 -17.57 1.80 -8.94
CA VAL A 81 -17.48 0.46 -8.35
C VAL A 81 -16.38 -0.36 -9.03
N THR A 82 -16.35 -0.41 -10.37
CA THR A 82 -15.33 -1.18 -11.09
C THR A 82 -13.91 -0.69 -10.78
N THR A 83 -13.67 0.62 -10.86
CA THR A 83 -12.34 1.19 -10.58
C THR A 83 -11.90 1.02 -9.13
N ASN A 84 -12.83 1.06 -8.17
CA ASN A 84 -12.55 0.71 -6.77
C ASN A 84 -12.09 -0.75 -6.62
N LEU A 85 -12.80 -1.70 -7.24
CA LEU A 85 -12.45 -3.12 -7.14
C LEU A 85 -11.10 -3.42 -7.82
N ASP A 86 -10.85 -2.84 -9.01
CA ASP A 86 -9.57 -2.96 -9.70
C ASP A 86 -8.41 -2.39 -8.86
N CYS A 87 -8.64 -1.24 -8.21
CA CYS A 87 -7.66 -0.61 -7.32
C CYS A 87 -7.39 -1.46 -6.08
N ALA A 88 -8.44 -1.99 -5.44
CA ALA A 88 -8.32 -2.85 -4.27
C ALA A 88 -7.50 -4.11 -4.60
N ASP A 89 -7.82 -4.81 -5.68
CA ASP A 89 -7.10 -6.03 -6.07
C ASP A 89 -5.64 -5.74 -6.42
N THR A 90 -5.38 -4.64 -7.14
CA THR A 90 -4.01 -4.23 -7.52
C THR A 90 -3.19 -3.83 -6.29
N CYS A 91 -3.77 -3.08 -5.35
CA CYS A 91 -3.11 -2.70 -4.10
C CYS A 91 -2.84 -3.91 -3.21
N ALA A 92 -3.77 -4.86 -3.12
CA ALA A 92 -3.59 -6.10 -2.36
C ALA A 92 -2.45 -6.95 -2.94
N ALA A 93 -2.40 -7.10 -4.26
CA ALA A 93 -1.31 -7.80 -4.93
C ALA A 93 0.04 -7.11 -4.70
N THR A 94 0.08 -5.78 -4.82
CA THR A 94 1.28 -4.97 -4.63
C THR A 94 1.81 -5.07 -3.21
N ALA A 95 0.96 -4.89 -2.18
CA ALA A 95 1.35 -5.05 -0.79
C ALA A 95 1.99 -6.42 -0.50
N ARG A 96 1.42 -7.50 -1.05
CA ARG A 96 1.97 -8.85 -0.92
C ARG A 96 3.32 -9.03 -1.62
N VAL A 97 3.53 -8.39 -2.76
CA VAL A 97 4.82 -8.43 -3.48
C VAL A 97 5.88 -7.65 -2.72
N LEU A 98 5.55 -6.43 -2.26
CA LEU A 98 6.45 -5.59 -1.49
C LEU A 98 6.83 -6.20 -0.13
N SER A 99 6.00 -7.06 0.44
CA SER A 99 6.28 -7.73 1.73
C SER A 99 7.20 -8.96 1.63
N ARG A 100 7.70 -9.32 0.44
CA ARG A 100 8.52 -10.53 0.21
C ARG A 100 9.94 -10.17 -0.24
N HIS A 101 10.92 -10.39 0.65
CA HIS A 101 12.30 -9.96 0.45
C HIS A 101 13.31 -11.08 0.15
N ALA A 102 13.04 -12.31 0.56
CA ALA A 102 14.00 -13.42 0.55
C ALA A 102 14.60 -13.76 -0.84
N SER A 103 13.84 -13.53 -1.91
CA SER A 103 14.29 -13.70 -3.30
C SER A 103 13.62 -12.64 -4.16
N CYS A 104 13.71 -11.38 -3.72
CA CYS A 104 13.04 -10.28 -4.40
C CYS A 104 13.63 -10.05 -5.79
N ASP A 105 12.82 -10.27 -6.82
CA ASP A 105 13.07 -9.73 -8.14
C ASP A 105 12.52 -8.30 -8.18
N THR A 106 13.43 -7.31 -8.15
CA THR A 106 13.06 -5.90 -8.15
C THR A 106 12.33 -5.49 -9.43
N SER A 107 12.51 -6.21 -10.55
CA SER A 107 11.76 -5.92 -11.77
C SER A 107 10.25 -6.17 -11.60
N ILE A 108 9.88 -7.25 -10.89
CA ILE A 108 8.49 -7.57 -10.57
C ILE A 108 7.91 -6.51 -9.63
N ALA A 109 8.66 -6.11 -8.59
CA ALA A 109 8.23 -5.07 -7.67
C ALA A 109 7.93 -3.75 -8.41
N ARG A 110 8.75 -3.39 -9.39
CA ARG A 110 8.54 -2.17 -10.19
C ARG A 110 7.33 -2.23 -11.09
N VAL A 111 7.08 -3.37 -11.74
CA VAL A 111 5.87 -3.56 -12.55
C VAL A 111 4.62 -3.44 -11.67
N GLN A 112 4.63 -4.06 -10.49
CA GLN A 112 3.52 -3.98 -9.54
C GLN A 112 3.29 -2.57 -9.00
N LEU A 113 4.35 -1.87 -8.58
CA LEU A 113 4.24 -0.50 -8.11
C LEU A 113 3.68 0.44 -9.20
N ARG A 114 4.09 0.29 -10.46
CA ARG A 114 3.54 1.08 -11.59
C ARG A 114 2.06 0.77 -11.82
N ALA A 115 1.69 -0.52 -11.77
CA ALA A 115 0.29 -0.93 -11.89
C ALA A 115 -0.56 -0.36 -10.76
N SER A 116 -0.10 -0.44 -9.51
CA SER A 116 -0.79 0.13 -8.34
C SER A 116 -0.90 1.64 -8.42
N ALA A 117 0.17 2.36 -8.77
CA ALA A 117 0.13 3.81 -8.93
C ALA A 117 -0.90 4.23 -10.01
N GLN A 118 -0.96 3.52 -11.13
CA GLN A 118 -1.94 3.77 -12.19
C GLN A 118 -3.38 3.48 -11.73
N ALA A 119 -3.62 2.34 -11.08
CA ALA A 119 -4.94 1.98 -10.58
C ALA A 119 -5.43 2.98 -9.51
N CYS A 120 -4.53 3.39 -8.59
CA CYS A 120 -4.80 4.41 -7.59
C CYS A 120 -5.17 5.75 -8.24
N HIS A 121 -4.43 6.18 -9.26
CA HIS A 121 -4.74 7.42 -9.99
C HIS A 121 -6.14 7.38 -10.62
N SER A 122 -6.43 6.33 -11.38
CA SER A 122 -7.71 6.17 -12.07
C SER A 122 -8.88 6.08 -11.09
N CYS A 123 -8.71 5.37 -9.96
CA CYS A 123 -9.71 5.28 -8.92
C CYS A 123 -9.91 6.62 -8.20
N ALA A 124 -8.84 7.36 -7.90
CA ALA A 124 -8.93 8.67 -7.28
C ALA A 124 -9.71 9.66 -8.16
N GLU A 125 -9.40 9.74 -9.45
CA GLU A 125 -10.09 10.62 -10.40
C GLU A 125 -11.57 10.26 -10.59
N GLU A 126 -11.90 8.96 -10.55
CA GLU A 126 -13.29 8.52 -10.60
C GLU A 126 -14.04 8.86 -9.30
N CYS A 127 -13.45 8.55 -8.14
CA CYS A 127 -14.06 8.87 -6.84
C CYS A 127 -14.25 10.38 -6.66
N GLN A 128 -13.29 11.21 -7.12
CA GLN A 128 -13.38 12.66 -6.99
C GLN A 128 -14.62 13.25 -7.68
N ARG A 129 -15.11 12.62 -8.75
CA ARG A 129 -16.33 13.05 -9.46
C ARG A 129 -17.61 12.91 -8.63
N HIS A 130 -17.56 12.09 -7.58
CA HIS A 130 -18.70 11.81 -6.69
C HIS A 130 -18.48 12.36 -5.28
N ALA A 131 -17.36 13.06 -5.02
CA ALA A 131 -16.95 13.49 -3.69
C ALA A 131 -17.88 14.52 -3.04
N ASP A 132 -18.61 15.30 -3.84
CA ASP A 132 -19.56 16.31 -3.34
C ASP A 132 -20.89 15.71 -2.87
N VAL A 133 -21.19 14.47 -3.28
CA VAL A 133 -22.46 13.79 -3.02
C VAL A 133 -22.30 12.56 -2.13
N LEU A 134 -21.13 11.92 -2.15
CA LEU A 134 -20.82 10.71 -1.38
C LEU A 134 -19.50 10.91 -0.62
N ASP A 135 -19.60 11.03 0.71
CA ASP A 135 -18.44 11.17 1.59
C ASP A 135 -17.44 10.00 1.47
N CYS A 136 -17.93 8.78 1.20
CA CYS A 136 -17.06 7.63 0.96
C CYS A 136 -16.13 7.85 -0.25
N CYS A 137 -16.63 8.48 -1.32
CA CYS A 137 -15.84 8.78 -2.51
C CYS A 137 -14.80 9.87 -2.24
N ARG A 138 -15.12 10.88 -1.42
CA ARG A 138 -14.14 11.89 -0.99
C ARG A 138 -12.99 11.26 -0.20
N ILE A 139 -13.32 10.41 0.78
CA ILE A 139 -12.32 9.71 1.60
C ILE A 139 -11.48 8.75 0.72
N CYS A 140 -12.13 8.00 -0.17
CA CYS A 140 -11.44 7.05 -1.04
C CYS A 140 -10.48 7.75 -2.00
N ALA A 141 -10.86 8.89 -2.58
CA ALA A 141 -9.99 9.66 -3.45
C ALA A 141 -8.70 10.11 -2.74
N GLU A 142 -8.82 10.62 -1.51
CA GLU A 142 -7.66 11.02 -0.70
C GLU A 142 -6.71 9.85 -0.41
N VAL A 143 -7.27 8.70 -0.01
CA VAL A 143 -6.48 7.49 0.25
C VAL A 143 -5.79 6.99 -1.03
N CYS A 144 -6.49 6.98 -2.16
CA CYS A 144 -5.91 6.59 -3.45
C CYS A 144 -4.76 7.50 -3.87
N PHE A 145 -4.88 8.83 -3.72
CA PHE A 145 -3.78 9.75 -4.01
C PHE A 145 -2.57 9.53 -3.10
N ARG A 146 -2.79 9.32 -1.79
CA ARG A 146 -1.72 9.00 -0.84
C ARG A 146 -1.02 7.68 -1.19
N CYS A 147 -1.78 6.66 -1.57
CA CYS A 147 -1.24 5.36 -1.97
C CYS A 147 -0.41 5.46 -3.25
N LYS A 148 -0.90 6.19 -4.26
CA LYS A 148 -0.13 6.49 -5.48
C LYS A 148 1.21 7.12 -5.14
N GLU A 149 1.21 8.18 -4.32
CA GLU A 149 2.43 8.88 -3.94
C GLU A 149 3.43 7.96 -3.24
N ALA A 150 2.97 7.13 -2.29
CA ALA A 150 3.83 6.17 -1.62
C ALA A 150 4.44 5.14 -2.59
N CYS A 151 3.66 4.63 -3.55
CA CYS A 151 4.16 3.75 -4.60
C CYS A 151 5.21 4.45 -5.48
N ASP A 152 4.99 5.69 -5.87
CA ASP A 152 5.92 6.49 -6.68
C ASP A 152 7.25 6.74 -5.94
N ARG A 153 7.21 7.00 -4.62
CA ARG A 153 8.42 7.16 -3.80
C ARG A 153 9.28 5.91 -3.79
N VAL A 154 8.67 4.73 -3.65
CA VAL A 154 9.41 3.46 -3.72
C VAL A 154 9.95 3.22 -5.14
N LEU A 155 9.17 3.50 -6.19
CA LEU A 155 9.62 3.37 -7.57
C LEU A 155 10.87 4.19 -7.87
N ALA A 156 10.90 5.44 -7.39
CA ALA A 156 12.04 6.34 -7.53
C ALA A 156 13.26 5.82 -6.77
N ALA A 157 13.06 5.27 -5.56
CA ALA A 157 14.14 4.70 -4.75
C ALA A 157 14.74 3.41 -5.33
N LEU A 158 14.00 2.68 -6.17
CA LEU A 158 14.48 1.47 -6.84
C LEU A 158 15.37 1.76 -8.06
N GLY A 159 15.46 3.01 -8.54
CA GLY A 159 16.39 3.47 -9.59
C GLY A 159 15.89 3.27 -11.00
#